data_AF-A0A3A6CAJ7-F1
#
_entry.id   AF-A0A3A6CAJ7-F1
#
_cell.length_a   1.000
_cell.length_b   1.000
_cell.length_c   1.000
_cell.angle_alpha   90.00
_cell.angle_beta   90.00
_cell.angle_gamma   90.00
#
_symmetry.space_group_name_H-M   'P 1'
#
loop_
_entity.id
_entity.type
_entity.pdbx_description
1 polymer ?
#
loop_
_entity_poly.entity_id
_entity_poly.type
_entity_poly.pdbx_seq_one_letter_code
_entity_poly.pdbx_strand_id
1 'polypeptide(L)'
;MAWGPFNAGGGGGSSGGTAADISYDNSKSGISAANVQEAIDALSVLTLTIQAVPAQSGSLTYTGSTQSPTWKGYDSSMMTIGGVTSGINAGTYTATFTPIGKYVWTDGTQEAKSVSWTIGRAEVKNVPAQTGSVTYNGSAQSPSWSNYNSSQLTIGGTSSATNAGSYSATFTPTSNYKWSDGTTTAKSASWTIGKATGSITLSASSLSLTYPKTSGTITVTRPGSGTVTASSGSTNIATVSVSGTTITVTAKATGSATITVNVGADTNYTAPSSKTFTVAVTLVSKTLSSNSWAVIKAVSDAGQGANYWSVGATKSVTINGKVGATTISSLKVDAFIIGFNHNSGKEGSNRIHFLLGKISGKFVGLVDSSYGSTTSTSGAFTMNTSNTNSGGWGSSQMRSKVLGSASSPTSPTANTLMAALPSDLRAVMKSCTKYTDNKGGGNTASNVSSTTDYLFLLSEYEVFATHQYCNDAEPNYQAQYDYFKAGNSKVANKHSATGTAAVWWLRSPYYTTITGYYYFCAVSSSGSLDCYYAYNVYGVVPGFVV
;
A
#
# COMPACT_ATOMS: atom_id res chain seq x y z
N MET A 1 -76.84 30.31 -93.92
CA MET A 1 -77.77 31.21 -94.63
C MET A 1 -76.97 32.03 -95.62
N ALA A 2 -77.23 31.81 -96.90
CA ALA A 2 -76.65 32.59 -98.00
C ALA A 2 -77.36 33.94 -98.10
N TRP A 3 -76.61 35.02 -98.33
CA TRP A 3 -77.04 36.19 -99.10
C TRP A 3 -75.85 36.63 -99.96
N GLY A 4 -76.15 36.90 -101.23
CA GLY A 4 -75.21 37.06 -102.34
C GLY A 4 -74.51 38.43 -102.45
N PRO A 5 -73.87 38.71 -103.61
CA PRO A 5 -72.76 39.64 -103.74
C PRO A 5 -73.20 41.07 -104.05
N PHE A 6 -72.31 42.05 -103.86
CA PHE A 6 -72.43 43.35 -104.51
C PHE A 6 -71.11 43.88 -105.04
N ASN A 7 -71.24 44.52 -106.20
CA ASN A 7 -70.25 44.85 -107.20
C ASN A 7 -69.66 46.26 -106.99
N ALA A 8 -68.52 46.50 -107.64
CA ALA A 8 -67.65 47.67 -107.57
C ALA A 8 -68.26 48.99 -108.09
N GLY A 9 -67.74 50.10 -107.58
CA GLY A 9 -67.89 51.44 -108.15
C GLY A 9 -66.85 52.40 -107.57
N GLY A 10 -65.93 52.86 -108.40
CA GLY A 10 -64.85 53.77 -108.03
C GLY A 10 -65.28 55.22 -107.80
N GLY A 11 -64.37 56.00 -107.23
CA GLY A 11 -64.50 57.45 -107.08
C GLY A 11 -63.47 57.99 -106.11
N GLY A 12 -62.36 58.53 -106.64
CA GLY A 12 -61.38 59.27 -105.85
C GLY A 12 -62.01 60.53 -105.24
N GLY A 13 -61.76 60.73 -103.95
CA GLY A 13 -62.14 61.92 -103.20
C GLY A 13 -61.23 62.05 -101.99
N SER A 14 -60.19 62.87 -102.12
CA SER A 14 -59.34 63.31 -101.03
C SER A 14 -60.21 63.97 -99.95
N SER A 15 -60.21 63.41 -98.74
CA SER A 15 -60.63 64.12 -97.53
C SER A 15 -59.56 63.91 -96.48
N GLY A 16 -58.77 64.96 -96.26
CA GLY A 16 -57.82 65.05 -95.18
C GLY A 16 -58.55 65.19 -93.84
N GLY A 17 -59.03 64.06 -93.30
CA GLY A 17 -59.35 63.96 -91.89
C GLY A 17 -58.05 63.89 -91.10
N THR A 18 -57.71 64.95 -90.38
CA THR A 18 -56.67 64.88 -89.35
C THR A 18 -57.18 64.00 -88.21
N ALA A 19 -56.29 63.26 -87.54
CA ALA A 19 -56.64 62.35 -86.44
C ALA A 19 -57.33 63.03 -85.22
N ALA A 20 -57.50 64.35 -85.24
CA ALA A 20 -58.15 65.14 -84.21
C ALA A 20 -59.69 64.95 -84.13
N ASP A 21 -60.35 64.50 -85.21
CA ASP A 21 -61.82 64.45 -85.30
C ASP A 21 -62.45 63.07 -85.03
N ILE A 22 -61.65 62.09 -84.58
CA ILE A 22 -62.15 60.74 -84.26
C ILE A 22 -62.47 60.66 -82.76
N SER A 23 -63.75 60.47 -82.42
CA SER A 23 -64.22 60.19 -81.05
C SER A 23 -63.55 58.92 -80.48
N TYR A 24 -62.85 59.04 -79.35
CA TYR A 24 -62.25 57.90 -78.63
C TYR A 24 -62.75 57.86 -77.17
N ASP A 25 -62.99 56.65 -76.66
CA ASP A 25 -63.45 56.40 -75.29
C ASP A 25 -62.28 55.82 -74.47
N ASN A 26 -61.72 56.61 -73.54
CA ASN A 26 -60.65 56.20 -72.63
C ASN A 26 -61.16 55.76 -71.24
N SER A 27 -62.48 55.71 -71.04
CA SER A 27 -63.10 55.56 -69.71
C SER A 27 -62.70 54.25 -69.00
N LYS A 28 -62.18 53.28 -69.74
CA LYS A 28 -61.67 51.99 -69.24
C LYS A 28 -60.14 51.85 -69.23
N SER A 29 -59.39 52.67 -69.96
CA SER A 29 -57.93 52.49 -70.12
C SER A 29 -57.12 53.25 -69.06
N GLY A 30 -57.70 54.25 -68.40
CA GLY A 30 -57.00 55.06 -67.38
C GLY A 30 -55.95 56.03 -67.95
N ILE A 31 -55.87 56.16 -69.29
CA ILE A 31 -54.92 57.02 -69.99
C ILE A 31 -55.53 58.42 -70.14
N SER A 32 -54.90 59.45 -69.57
CA SER A 32 -55.31 60.86 -69.78
C SER A 32 -54.72 61.39 -71.08
N ALA A 33 -55.57 61.55 -72.10
CA ALA A 33 -55.20 62.11 -73.42
C ALA A 33 -56.33 63.06 -73.87
N ALA A 34 -56.01 64.11 -74.63
CA ALA A 34 -56.94 65.11 -75.16
C ALA A 34 -57.30 64.91 -76.66
N ASN A 35 -56.57 64.04 -77.36
CA ASN A 35 -56.87 63.60 -78.73
C ASN A 35 -56.38 62.15 -78.98
N VAL A 36 -56.76 61.59 -80.12
CA VAL A 36 -56.41 60.20 -80.52
C VAL A 36 -54.91 60.00 -80.65
N GLN A 37 -54.18 61.01 -81.13
CA GLN A 37 -52.73 60.94 -81.24
C GLN A 37 -52.07 60.88 -79.85
N GLU A 38 -52.52 61.70 -78.89
CA GLU A 38 -52.07 61.63 -77.50
C GLU A 38 -52.44 60.30 -76.82
N ALA A 39 -53.59 59.70 -77.16
CA ALA A 39 -53.97 58.40 -76.64
C ALA A 39 -53.09 57.28 -77.22
N ILE A 40 -52.75 57.34 -78.51
CA ILE A 40 -51.82 56.42 -79.18
C ILE A 40 -50.39 56.60 -78.64
N ASP A 41 -49.94 57.82 -78.44
CA ASP A 41 -48.60 58.13 -77.92
C ASP A 41 -48.48 57.70 -76.45
N ALA A 42 -49.50 57.96 -75.62
CA ALA A 42 -49.52 57.49 -74.24
C ALA A 42 -49.63 55.96 -74.13
N LEU A 43 -50.36 55.31 -75.05
CA LEU A 43 -50.41 53.84 -75.13
C LEU A 43 -49.07 53.25 -75.63
N SER A 44 -48.40 53.93 -76.57
CA SER A 44 -47.05 53.59 -77.05
C SER A 44 -46.03 53.73 -75.91
N VAL A 45 -46.09 54.82 -75.13
CA VAL A 45 -45.26 54.99 -73.94
C VAL A 45 -45.54 53.91 -72.89
N LEU A 46 -46.82 53.59 -72.63
CA LEU A 46 -47.19 52.57 -71.65
C LEU A 46 -46.73 51.15 -72.07
N THR A 47 -46.81 50.82 -73.36
CA THR A 47 -46.35 49.53 -73.91
C THR A 47 -44.82 49.41 -73.99
N LEU A 48 -44.10 50.54 -73.93
CA LEU A 48 -42.63 50.59 -73.88
C LEU A 48 -42.07 50.81 -72.47
N THR A 49 -42.94 50.95 -71.46
CA THR A 49 -42.52 51.19 -70.06
C THR A 49 -42.52 49.90 -69.25
N ILE A 50 -41.37 49.56 -68.66
CA ILE A 50 -41.23 48.43 -67.73
C ILE A 50 -41.83 48.80 -66.37
N GLN A 51 -42.90 48.11 -65.99
CA GLN A 51 -43.76 48.48 -64.86
C GLN A 51 -43.13 48.23 -63.48
N ALA A 52 -42.17 47.31 -63.36
CA ALA A 52 -41.53 47.00 -62.10
C ALA A 52 -40.09 46.52 -62.31
N VAL A 53 -39.21 46.88 -61.38
CA VAL A 53 -37.88 46.28 -61.28
C VAL A 53 -38.04 44.84 -60.81
N PRO A 54 -37.42 43.84 -61.48
CA PRO A 54 -37.57 42.45 -61.06
C PRO A 54 -37.11 42.23 -59.62
N ALA A 55 -37.78 41.31 -58.92
CA ALA A 55 -37.43 40.93 -57.56
C ALA A 55 -37.34 39.41 -57.42
N GLN A 56 -36.54 38.95 -56.46
CA GLN A 56 -36.45 37.53 -56.14
C GLN A 56 -37.83 36.98 -55.75
N SER A 57 -38.24 35.88 -56.38
CA SER A 57 -39.44 35.12 -56.03
C SER A 57 -39.08 33.95 -55.11
N GLY A 58 -39.83 33.80 -54.02
CA GLY A 58 -39.58 32.79 -53.00
C GLY A 58 -38.29 33.01 -52.20
N SER A 59 -37.87 32.00 -51.46
CA SER A 59 -36.65 32.01 -50.64
C SER A 59 -35.69 30.91 -51.08
N LEU A 60 -34.44 31.25 -51.34
CA LEU A 60 -33.38 30.28 -51.54
C LEU A 60 -32.71 29.98 -50.20
N THR A 61 -32.32 28.74 -49.96
CA THR A 61 -31.55 28.32 -48.77
C THR A 61 -30.36 27.50 -49.21
N TYR A 62 -29.22 27.65 -48.56
CA TYR A 62 -28.02 26.92 -48.90
C TYR A 62 -28.25 25.40 -48.98
N THR A 63 -27.95 24.79 -50.13
CA THR A 63 -28.06 23.34 -50.37
C THR A 63 -26.72 22.67 -50.68
N GLY A 64 -25.63 23.45 -50.76
CA GLY A 64 -24.33 22.98 -51.23
C GLY A 64 -24.19 22.88 -52.76
N SER A 65 -25.21 23.27 -53.52
CA SER A 65 -25.21 23.32 -54.99
C SER A 65 -25.50 24.73 -55.50
N THR A 66 -25.20 24.99 -56.78
CA THR A 66 -25.51 26.27 -57.45
C THR A 66 -27.02 26.51 -57.45
N GLN A 67 -27.41 27.73 -57.08
CA GLN A 67 -28.79 28.19 -57.04
C GLN A 67 -28.93 29.52 -57.78
N SER A 68 -30.08 29.71 -58.42
CA SER A 68 -30.46 30.95 -59.08
C SER A 68 -31.88 31.32 -58.66
N PRO A 69 -32.15 32.61 -58.36
CA PRO A 69 -33.49 33.06 -58.07
C PRO A 69 -34.34 33.03 -59.33
N THR A 70 -35.63 32.78 -59.16
CA THR A 70 -36.62 33.12 -60.19
C THR A 70 -37.01 34.57 -60.00
N TRP A 71 -37.09 35.33 -61.09
CA TRP A 71 -37.29 36.77 -61.04
C TRP A 71 -38.73 37.14 -61.35
N LYS A 72 -39.46 37.60 -60.34
CA LYS A 72 -40.83 38.10 -60.54
C LYS A 72 -40.77 39.43 -61.28
N GLY A 73 -41.46 39.52 -62.42
CA GLY A 73 -41.48 40.73 -63.27
C GLY A 73 -40.34 40.83 -64.27
N TYR A 74 -39.49 39.80 -64.41
CA TYR A 74 -38.49 39.74 -65.47
C TYR A 74 -39.10 39.21 -66.77
N ASP A 75 -38.89 39.96 -67.86
CA ASP A 75 -39.24 39.58 -69.22
C ASP A 75 -38.02 39.77 -70.12
N SER A 76 -37.48 38.67 -70.64
CA SER A 76 -36.27 38.68 -71.47
C SER A 76 -36.42 39.42 -72.80
N SER A 77 -37.65 39.72 -73.23
CA SER A 77 -37.89 40.52 -74.43
C SER A 77 -37.78 42.03 -74.18
N MET A 78 -37.89 42.46 -72.91
CA MET A 78 -37.88 43.88 -72.52
C MET A 78 -36.57 44.31 -71.84
N MET A 79 -35.85 43.38 -71.21
CA MET A 79 -34.64 43.68 -70.45
C MET A 79 -33.63 42.53 -70.49
N THR A 80 -32.34 42.86 -70.36
CA THR A 80 -31.27 41.88 -70.12
C THR A 80 -30.96 41.76 -68.63
N ILE A 81 -30.44 40.60 -68.22
CA ILE A 81 -29.94 40.36 -66.87
C ILE A 81 -28.42 40.20 -66.87
N GLY A 82 -27.75 40.88 -65.95
CA GLY A 82 -26.30 40.83 -65.70
C GLY A 82 -25.98 40.75 -64.20
N GLY A 83 -24.72 40.97 -63.85
CA GLY A 83 -24.23 40.83 -62.47
C GLY A 83 -24.14 39.38 -62.02
N VAL A 84 -24.32 39.12 -60.72
CA VAL A 84 -24.28 37.77 -60.15
C VAL A 84 -25.69 37.17 -60.21
N THR A 85 -25.91 36.23 -61.12
CA THR A 85 -27.24 35.61 -61.37
C THR A 85 -27.35 34.17 -60.86
N SER A 86 -26.26 33.63 -60.32
CA SER A 86 -26.25 32.36 -59.60
C SER A 86 -25.21 32.41 -58.47
N GLY A 87 -25.41 31.57 -57.46
CA GLY A 87 -24.53 31.49 -56.30
C GLY A 87 -24.69 30.16 -55.60
N ILE A 88 -23.66 29.75 -54.85
CA ILE A 88 -23.68 28.52 -54.06
C ILE A 88 -23.89 28.84 -52.57
N ASN A 89 -23.13 29.80 -52.04
CA ASN A 89 -23.04 30.10 -50.62
C ASN A 89 -24.22 30.94 -50.11
N ALA A 90 -24.45 30.92 -48.80
CA ALA A 90 -25.38 31.85 -48.18
C ALA A 90 -24.79 33.27 -48.22
N GLY A 91 -25.63 34.26 -48.51
CA GLY A 91 -25.17 35.63 -48.67
C GLY A 91 -26.16 36.51 -49.43
N THR A 92 -25.76 37.76 -49.58
CA THR A 92 -26.46 38.74 -50.43
C THR A 92 -25.67 38.92 -51.70
N TYR A 93 -26.35 38.82 -52.83
CA TYR A 93 -25.83 38.94 -54.17
C TYR A 93 -26.53 40.08 -54.90
N THR A 94 -25.93 40.58 -55.96
CA THR A 94 -26.51 41.68 -56.75
C THR A 94 -26.61 41.26 -58.22
N ALA A 95 -27.82 41.28 -58.75
CA ALA A 95 -28.10 41.16 -60.17
C ALA A 95 -28.45 42.55 -60.74
N THR A 96 -28.21 42.76 -62.02
CA THR A 96 -28.50 44.03 -62.69
C THR A 96 -29.46 43.80 -63.85
N PHE A 97 -30.52 44.60 -63.94
CA PHE A 97 -31.48 44.55 -65.04
C PHE A 97 -31.33 45.80 -65.88
N THR A 98 -31.21 45.63 -67.20
CA THR A 98 -31.01 46.73 -68.14
C THR A 98 -32.06 46.66 -69.24
N PRO A 99 -32.92 47.69 -69.43
CA PRO A 99 -33.88 47.76 -70.53
C PRO A 99 -33.21 47.59 -71.90
N ILE A 100 -33.90 46.95 -72.86
CA ILE A 100 -33.38 46.71 -74.21
C ILE A 100 -34.00 47.71 -75.20
N GLY A 101 -33.16 48.34 -76.01
CA GLY A 101 -33.58 49.12 -77.18
C GLY A 101 -34.49 50.30 -76.84
N LYS A 102 -35.79 50.16 -77.13
CA LYS A 102 -36.80 51.21 -76.96
C LYS A 102 -37.54 51.17 -75.61
N TYR A 103 -37.29 50.15 -74.78
CA TYR A 103 -37.91 50.03 -73.47
C TYR A 103 -37.23 50.94 -72.43
N VAL A 104 -38.01 51.53 -71.54
CA VAL A 104 -37.53 52.39 -70.44
C VAL A 104 -38.17 51.97 -69.11
N TRP A 105 -37.54 52.33 -68.00
CA TRP A 105 -38.18 52.23 -66.69
C TRP A 105 -39.30 53.27 -66.54
N THR A 106 -40.12 53.14 -65.49
CA THR A 106 -41.16 54.12 -65.14
C THR A 106 -40.65 55.55 -64.88
N ASP A 107 -39.35 55.72 -64.65
CA ASP A 107 -38.68 57.02 -64.50
C ASP A 107 -38.16 57.59 -65.84
N GLY A 108 -38.41 56.91 -66.97
CA GLY A 108 -37.99 57.30 -68.31
C GLY A 108 -36.54 56.95 -68.67
N THR A 109 -35.77 56.34 -67.76
CA THR A 109 -34.36 56.00 -67.99
C THR A 109 -34.17 54.60 -68.58
N GLN A 110 -33.00 54.36 -69.20
CA GLN A 110 -32.53 53.03 -69.59
C GLN A 110 -31.39 52.52 -68.69
N GLU A 111 -31.11 53.22 -67.59
CA GLU A 111 -30.00 52.90 -66.69
C GLU A 111 -30.21 51.55 -66.02
N ALA A 112 -29.12 50.79 -65.82
CA ALA A 112 -29.20 49.48 -65.20
C ALA A 112 -29.65 49.59 -63.73
N LYS A 113 -30.68 48.83 -63.35
CA LYS A 113 -31.15 48.77 -61.96
C LYS A 113 -30.59 47.55 -61.24
N SER A 114 -29.93 47.80 -60.11
CA SER A 114 -29.35 46.76 -59.26
C SER A 114 -30.40 46.21 -58.30
N VAL A 115 -30.48 44.89 -58.21
CA VAL A 115 -31.40 44.17 -57.33
C VAL A 115 -30.61 43.22 -56.46
N SER A 116 -30.73 43.40 -55.15
CA SER A 116 -30.18 42.46 -54.19
C SER A 116 -31.07 41.23 -54.09
N TRP A 117 -30.45 40.05 -54.13
CA TRP A 117 -31.10 38.77 -53.89
C TRP A 117 -30.27 37.95 -52.90
N THR A 118 -30.90 37.00 -52.22
CA THR A 118 -30.27 36.28 -51.11
C THR A 118 -30.41 34.77 -51.21
N ILE A 119 -29.37 34.09 -50.73
CA ILE A 119 -29.43 32.69 -50.33
C ILE A 119 -29.35 32.67 -48.80
N GLY A 120 -30.40 32.20 -48.15
CA GLY A 120 -30.46 32.03 -46.70
C GLY A 120 -29.52 30.93 -46.22
N ARG A 121 -29.08 31.02 -44.96
CA ARG A 121 -28.27 29.98 -44.31
C ARG A 121 -29.11 28.73 -44.01
N ALA A 122 -28.52 27.55 -44.20
CA ALA A 122 -29.12 26.27 -43.82
C ALA A 122 -29.12 26.09 -42.29
N GLU A 123 -30.08 25.31 -41.76
CA GLU A 123 -30.27 25.17 -40.32
C GLU A 123 -29.52 23.97 -39.73
N VAL A 124 -28.85 24.20 -38.61
CA VAL A 124 -28.33 23.17 -37.71
C VAL A 124 -29.32 22.98 -36.57
N LYS A 125 -29.93 21.80 -36.49
CA LYS A 125 -31.08 21.55 -35.60
C LYS A 125 -30.70 21.37 -34.13
N ASN A 126 -29.58 20.70 -33.86
CA ASN A 126 -29.18 20.29 -32.51
C ASN A 126 -27.78 20.82 -32.19
N VAL A 127 -27.61 21.35 -30.97
CA VAL A 127 -26.28 21.61 -30.41
C VAL A 127 -25.61 20.25 -30.15
N PRO A 128 -24.34 20.06 -30.52
CA PRO A 128 -23.65 18.81 -30.23
C PRO A 128 -23.60 18.50 -28.73
N ALA A 129 -23.64 17.22 -28.39
CA ALA A 129 -23.56 16.75 -27.01
C ALA A 129 -22.59 15.56 -26.89
N GLN A 130 -21.92 15.44 -25.75
CA GLN A 130 -20.98 14.34 -25.48
C GLN A 130 -21.65 12.98 -25.69
N THR A 131 -20.94 12.08 -26.36
CA THR A 131 -21.31 10.67 -26.48
C THR A 131 -20.27 9.78 -25.80
N GLY A 132 -20.77 8.77 -25.08
CA GLY A 132 -19.94 7.87 -24.28
C GLY A 132 -19.37 8.51 -23.02
N SER A 133 -18.71 7.68 -22.21
CA SER A 133 -17.97 8.10 -21.02
C SER A 133 -16.48 8.19 -21.33
N VAL A 134 -15.85 9.27 -20.88
CA VAL A 134 -14.40 9.43 -20.92
C VAL A 134 -13.90 9.40 -19.48
N THR A 135 -12.84 8.65 -19.20
CA THR A 135 -12.29 8.49 -17.86
C THR A 135 -10.81 8.86 -17.87
N TYR A 136 -10.33 9.47 -16.79
CA TYR A 136 -8.93 9.82 -16.64
C TYR A 136 -8.00 8.62 -16.92
N ASN A 137 -6.99 8.81 -17.76
CA ASN A 137 -6.00 7.79 -18.10
C ASN A 137 -4.55 8.34 -18.15
N GLY A 138 -4.34 9.58 -17.69
CA GLY A 138 -3.02 10.24 -17.68
C GLY A 138 -2.68 11.00 -18.96
N SER A 139 -3.50 10.94 -20.00
CA SER A 139 -3.30 11.64 -21.28
C SER A 139 -4.42 12.65 -21.54
N ALA A 140 -4.18 13.59 -22.46
CA ALA A 140 -5.24 14.46 -22.95
C ALA A 140 -6.37 13.60 -23.55
N GLN A 141 -7.61 13.94 -23.21
CA GLN A 141 -8.82 13.25 -23.65
C GLN A 141 -9.78 14.26 -24.30
N SER A 142 -10.56 13.76 -25.25
CA SER A 142 -11.62 14.50 -25.93
C SER A 142 -12.83 13.58 -26.07
N PRO A 143 -14.04 14.07 -25.81
CA PRO A 143 -15.24 13.28 -26.01
C PRO A 143 -15.58 13.21 -27.49
N SER A 144 -16.32 12.18 -27.87
CA SER A 144 -17.04 12.18 -29.13
C SER A 144 -18.29 13.07 -29.01
N TRP A 145 -18.68 13.72 -30.10
CA TRP A 145 -19.81 14.65 -30.12
C TRP A 145 -20.92 14.12 -31.04
N SER A 146 -22.09 13.86 -30.49
CA SER A 146 -23.30 13.62 -31.28
C SER A 146 -23.66 14.87 -32.07
N ASN A 147 -24.21 14.71 -33.28
CA ASN A 147 -24.67 15.81 -34.14
C ASN A 147 -23.57 16.82 -34.56
N TYR A 148 -22.30 16.53 -34.32
CA TYR A 148 -21.21 17.36 -34.82
C TYR A 148 -20.87 17.00 -36.27
N ASN A 149 -20.92 18.00 -37.13
CA ASN A 149 -20.47 17.90 -38.52
C ASN A 149 -19.53 19.08 -38.81
N SER A 150 -18.26 18.78 -39.13
CA SER A 150 -17.21 19.78 -39.33
C SER A 150 -17.43 20.68 -40.55
N SER A 151 -18.28 20.30 -41.51
CA SER A 151 -18.65 21.20 -42.62
C SER A 151 -19.67 22.27 -42.19
N GLN A 152 -20.43 22.00 -41.12
CA GLN A 152 -21.52 22.86 -40.64
C GLN A 152 -21.12 23.68 -39.42
N LEU A 153 -20.22 23.16 -38.59
CA LEU A 153 -19.84 23.74 -37.29
C LEU A 153 -18.32 23.75 -37.13
N THR A 154 -17.80 24.82 -36.52
CA THR A 154 -16.46 24.83 -35.94
C THR A 154 -16.53 24.60 -34.43
N ILE A 155 -15.55 23.88 -33.89
CA ILE A 155 -15.42 23.63 -32.45
C ILE A 155 -14.40 24.60 -31.84
N GLY A 156 -14.72 25.16 -30.68
CA GLY A 156 -13.87 26.01 -29.86
C GLY A 156 -14.06 25.71 -28.36
N GLY A 157 -13.61 26.62 -27.51
CA GLY A 157 -13.62 26.41 -26.06
C GLY A 157 -12.69 25.27 -25.65
N THR A 158 -12.98 24.59 -24.54
CA THR A 158 -12.22 23.43 -24.08
C THR A 158 -12.76 22.16 -24.73
N SER A 159 -12.18 21.74 -25.84
CA SER A 159 -12.52 20.48 -26.55
C SER A 159 -11.60 19.31 -26.19
N SER A 160 -10.55 19.55 -25.41
CA SER A 160 -9.65 18.55 -24.87
C SER A 160 -9.21 18.93 -23.46
N ALA A 161 -9.07 17.95 -22.57
CA ALA A 161 -8.57 18.11 -21.21
C ALA A 161 -7.97 16.80 -20.70
N THR A 162 -7.08 16.88 -19.70
CA THR A 162 -6.42 15.69 -19.14
C THR A 162 -7.07 15.22 -17.85
N ASN A 163 -7.35 16.13 -16.91
CA ASN A 163 -7.82 15.77 -15.57
C ASN A 163 -9.31 15.39 -15.56
N ALA A 164 -9.74 14.67 -14.53
CA ALA A 164 -11.16 14.47 -14.31
C ALA A 164 -11.84 15.79 -13.90
N GLY A 165 -13.07 16.00 -14.38
CA GLY A 165 -13.80 17.25 -14.15
C GLY A 165 -14.89 17.51 -15.20
N SER A 166 -15.48 18.70 -15.11
CA SER A 166 -16.47 19.21 -16.04
C SER A 166 -15.88 20.33 -16.89
N TYR A 167 -16.15 20.27 -18.19
CA TYR A 167 -15.59 21.15 -19.21
C TYR A 167 -16.69 21.64 -20.14
N SER A 168 -16.39 22.67 -20.94
CA SER A 168 -17.32 23.23 -21.91
C SER A 168 -16.63 23.46 -23.24
N ALA A 169 -17.13 22.81 -24.29
CA ALA A 169 -16.78 23.11 -25.67
C ALA A 169 -17.82 24.06 -26.26
N THR A 170 -17.45 24.83 -27.28
CA THR A 170 -18.38 25.73 -27.99
C THR A 170 -18.46 25.34 -29.46
N PHE A 171 -19.66 25.38 -30.02
CA PHE A 171 -19.92 25.10 -31.43
C PHE A 171 -20.45 26.34 -32.13
N THR A 172 -19.88 26.68 -33.27
CA THR A 172 -20.25 27.89 -34.04
C THR A 172 -20.63 27.49 -35.47
N PRO A 173 -21.83 27.85 -35.97
CA PRO A 173 -22.20 27.65 -37.37
C PRO A 173 -21.20 28.31 -38.32
N THR A 174 -20.79 27.58 -39.36
CA THR A 174 -19.96 28.14 -40.43
C THR A 174 -20.76 29.15 -41.28
N SER A 175 -20.11 29.82 -42.24
CA SER A 175 -20.71 30.93 -43.01
C SER A 175 -22.00 30.60 -43.75
N ASN A 176 -22.25 29.32 -44.06
CA ASN A 176 -23.45 28.87 -44.77
C ASN A 176 -24.57 28.35 -43.86
N TYR A 177 -24.33 28.33 -42.55
CA TYR A 177 -25.24 27.71 -41.58
C TYR A 177 -25.64 28.67 -40.46
N LYS A 178 -26.79 28.40 -39.84
CA LYS A 178 -27.34 29.06 -38.65
C LYS A 178 -28.01 28.03 -37.75
N TRP A 179 -28.27 28.36 -36.50
CA TRP A 179 -29.09 27.54 -35.62
C TRP A 179 -30.57 27.64 -36.01
N SER A 180 -31.37 26.66 -35.56
CA SER A 180 -32.84 26.64 -35.75
C SER A 180 -33.58 27.83 -35.12
N ASP A 181 -32.96 28.52 -34.16
CA ASP A 181 -33.46 29.78 -33.60
C ASP A 181 -33.06 31.04 -34.40
N GLY A 182 -32.41 30.84 -35.55
CA GLY A 182 -31.97 31.91 -36.45
C GLY A 182 -30.59 32.49 -36.12
N THR A 183 -29.99 32.17 -34.98
CA THR A 183 -28.72 32.76 -34.55
C THR A 183 -27.50 32.10 -35.21
N THR A 184 -26.39 32.82 -35.25
CA THR A 184 -25.07 32.32 -35.72
C THR A 184 -24.01 32.34 -34.62
N THR A 185 -24.40 32.71 -33.40
CA THR A 185 -23.52 32.80 -32.25
C THR A 185 -23.13 31.42 -31.74
N ALA A 186 -21.96 31.32 -31.11
CA ALA A 186 -21.48 30.08 -30.52
C ALA A 186 -22.45 29.57 -29.43
N LYS A 187 -22.67 28.25 -29.39
CA LYS A 187 -23.42 27.57 -28.33
C LYS A 187 -22.55 26.58 -27.58
N SER A 188 -22.70 26.52 -26.26
CA SER A 188 -21.89 25.67 -25.38
C SER A 188 -22.46 24.27 -25.24
N ALA A 189 -21.58 23.28 -25.15
CA ALA A 189 -21.90 21.92 -24.78
C ALA A 189 -20.99 21.47 -23.62
N SER A 190 -21.62 21.12 -22.50
CA SER A 190 -20.92 20.56 -21.36
C SER A 190 -20.47 19.13 -21.63
N TRP A 191 -19.28 18.79 -21.15
CA TRP A 191 -18.76 17.43 -21.19
C TRP A 191 -17.91 17.14 -19.94
N THR A 192 -17.68 15.86 -19.67
CA THR A 192 -16.99 15.43 -18.45
C THR A 192 -15.96 14.34 -18.71
N ILE A 193 -14.91 14.36 -17.88
CA ILE A 193 -13.97 13.26 -17.69
C ILE A 193 -14.21 12.69 -16.29
N GLY A 194 -14.61 11.43 -16.21
CA GLY A 194 -14.77 10.69 -14.95
C GLY A 194 -13.44 10.38 -14.28
N LYS A 195 -13.45 10.22 -12.95
CA LYS A 195 -12.27 9.78 -12.19
C LYS A 195 -11.96 8.31 -12.48
N ALA A 196 -10.68 7.98 -12.56
CA ALA A 196 -10.21 6.59 -12.59
C ALA A 196 -10.36 5.92 -11.21
N THR A 197 -10.36 4.60 -11.19
CA THR A 197 -10.43 3.83 -9.93
C THR A 197 -9.10 3.94 -9.17
N GLY A 198 -9.15 4.36 -7.89
CA GLY A 198 -7.99 4.34 -7.01
C GLY A 198 -7.61 2.93 -6.55
N SER A 199 -6.45 2.78 -5.91
CA SER A 199 -6.00 1.51 -5.34
C SER A 199 -5.08 1.71 -4.12
N ILE A 200 -4.99 0.67 -3.28
CA ILE A 200 -4.06 0.60 -2.14
C ILE A 200 -3.24 -0.67 -2.26
N THR A 201 -1.92 -0.55 -2.25
CA THR A 201 -0.99 -1.67 -2.09
C THR A 201 -0.11 -1.41 -0.88
N LEU A 202 0.03 -2.40 0.01
CA LEU A 202 0.85 -2.32 1.21
C LEU A 202 2.15 -3.10 0.98
N SER A 203 3.28 -2.59 1.47
CA SER A 203 4.58 -3.27 1.36
C SER A 203 4.63 -4.62 2.08
N ALA A 204 3.76 -4.84 3.07
CA ALA A 204 3.55 -6.13 3.73
C ALA A 204 2.14 -6.22 4.32
N SER A 205 1.65 -7.45 4.51
CA SER A 205 0.35 -7.75 5.16
C SER A 205 0.46 -7.92 6.68
N SER A 206 1.69 -7.98 7.21
CA SER A 206 1.97 -8.05 8.64
C SER A 206 3.27 -7.35 9.02
N LEU A 207 3.39 -6.97 10.29
CA LEU A 207 4.58 -6.39 10.89
C LEU A 207 4.82 -7.02 12.27
N SER A 208 6.03 -7.52 12.50
CA SER A 208 6.44 -8.03 13.81
C SER A 208 7.40 -7.06 14.51
N LEU A 209 7.04 -6.65 15.72
CA LEU A 209 7.83 -5.79 16.60
C LEU A 209 8.21 -6.59 17.85
N THR A 210 9.38 -7.21 17.79
CA THR A 210 9.96 -8.00 18.88
C THR A 210 11.14 -7.25 19.47
N TYR A 211 11.24 -7.22 20.81
CA TYR A 211 12.36 -6.60 21.51
C TYR A 211 13.72 -6.98 20.89
N PRO A 212 14.63 -6.00 20.66
CA PRO A 212 14.55 -4.59 21.09
C PRO A 212 13.83 -3.66 20.10
N LYS A 213 13.26 -4.18 19.02
CA LYS A 213 12.60 -3.37 17.99
C LYS A 213 11.24 -2.86 18.49
N THR A 214 11.16 -1.56 18.78
CA THR A 214 9.95 -0.89 19.28
C THR A 214 9.15 -0.18 18.18
N SER A 215 9.67 -0.09 16.96
CA SER A 215 8.98 0.52 15.83
C SER A 215 9.31 -0.15 14.49
N GLY A 216 8.44 0.04 13.51
CA GLY A 216 8.61 -0.43 12.15
C GLY A 216 7.69 0.30 11.19
N THR A 217 7.92 0.15 9.88
CA THR A 217 7.22 0.92 8.86
C THR A 217 6.53 0.01 7.84
N ILE A 218 5.38 0.47 7.34
CA ILE A 218 4.70 -0.06 6.16
C ILE A 218 4.57 1.08 5.16
N THR A 219 4.94 0.83 3.91
CA THR A 219 4.78 1.80 2.82
C THR A 219 3.51 1.51 2.04
N VAL A 220 2.79 2.57 1.69
CA VAL A 220 1.56 2.53 0.89
C VAL A 220 1.87 2.97 -0.54
N THR A 221 1.58 2.11 -1.51
CA THR A 221 1.59 2.46 -2.93
C THR A 221 0.16 2.70 -3.40
N ARG A 222 -0.05 3.82 -4.09
CA ARG A 222 -1.35 4.25 -4.62
C ARG A 222 -1.13 5.13 -5.87
N PRO A 223 -2.09 5.21 -6.80
CA PRO A 223 -2.08 6.24 -7.82
C PRO A 223 -2.46 7.61 -7.24
N GLY A 224 -2.12 8.67 -7.98
CA GLY A 224 -2.55 10.05 -7.67
C GLY A 224 -1.94 10.65 -6.40
N SER A 225 -2.63 11.64 -5.83
CA SER A 225 -2.26 12.41 -4.64
C SER A 225 -3.18 12.25 -3.42
N GLY A 226 -4.25 11.46 -3.51
CA GLY A 226 -5.20 11.17 -2.41
C GLY A 226 -4.57 10.85 -1.03
N THR A 227 -4.91 11.60 0.00
CA THR A 227 -4.28 11.52 1.34
C THR A 227 -4.31 10.10 1.93
N VAL A 228 -3.17 9.62 2.45
CA VAL A 228 -3.07 8.35 3.18
C VAL A 228 -3.38 8.59 4.66
N THR A 229 -4.24 7.76 5.24
CA THR A 229 -4.49 7.74 6.69
C THR A 229 -4.41 6.32 7.22
N ALA A 230 -4.03 6.17 8.50
CA ALA A 230 -3.98 4.89 9.17
C ALA A 230 -4.52 5.01 10.59
N SER A 231 -5.21 3.98 11.08
CA SER A 231 -5.70 3.89 12.45
C SER A 231 -5.40 2.52 13.05
N SER A 232 -5.14 2.47 14.35
CA SER A 232 -4.92 1.23 15.07
C SER A 232 -6.20 0.78 15.76
N GLY A 233 -6.60 -0.48 15.55
CA GLY A 233 -7.69 -1.10 16.29
C GLY A 233 -7.37 -1.39 17.76
N SER A 234 -6.11 -1.22 18.20
CA SER A 234 -5.70 -1.41 19.59
C SER A 234 -4.51 -0.51 19.94
N THR A 235 -4.79 0.75 20.26
CA THR A 235 -3.77 1.77 20.58
C THR A 235 -2.94 1.45 21.83
N ASN A 236 -3.48 0.66 22.76
CA ASN A 236 -2.74 0.15 23.92
C ASN A 236 -1.64 -0.85 23.54
N ILE A 237 -1.74 -1.49 22.37
CA ILE A 237 -0.77 -2.48 21.86
C ILE A 237 0.18 -1.82 20.87
N ALA A 238 -0.37 -1.08 19.89
CA ALA A 238 0.42 -0.38 18.89
C ALA A 238 -0.25 0.93 18.45
N THR A 239 0.55 1.99 18.31
CA THR A 239 0.11 3.28 17.77
C THR A 239 0.68 3.51 16.37
N VAL A 240 0.03 4.34 15.57
CA VAL A 240 0.45 4.65 14.21
C VAL A 240 0.57 6.14 13.96
N SER A 241 1.53 6.53 13.12
CA SER A 241 1.64 7.87 12.54
C SER A 241 1.87 7.74 11.04
N VAL A 242 1.38 8.69 10.26
CA VAL A 242 1.52 8.68 8.79
C VAL A 242 2.31 9.92 8.37
N SER A 243 3.33 9.71 7.54
CA SER A 243 4.07 10.78 6.87
C SER A 243 4.16 10.45 5.38
N GLY A 244 3.50 11.25 4.55
CA GLY A 244 3.33 10.97 3.12
C GLY A 244 2.65 9.62 2.88
N THR A 245 3.40 8.65 2.34
CA THR A 245 2.94 7.28 2.09
C THR A 245 3.51 6.26 3.08
N THR A 246 4.27 6.69 4.07
CA THR A 246 4.89 5.82 5.07
C THR A 246 4.08 5.83 6.36
N ILE A 247 3.61 4.65 6.76
CA ILE A 247 2.98 4.41 8.05
C ILE A 247 4.07 3.93 9.00
N THR A 248 4.29 4.66 10.09
CA THR A 248 5.17 4.23 11.18
C THR A 248 4.31 3.65 12.29
N VAL A 249 4.61 2.41 12.68
CA VAL A 249 3.96 1.70 13.78
C VAL A 249 4.91 1.68 14.96
N THR A 250 4.41 2.01 16.15
CA THR A 250 5.17 1.99 17.41
C THR A 250 4.50 1.04 18.40
N ALA A 251 5.27 0.11 18.96
CA ALA A 251 4.84 -0.83 19.98
C ALA A 251 4.59 -0.12 21.32
N LYS A 252 3.56 -0.57 22.05
CA LYS A 252 3.19 -0.10 23.40
C LYS A 252 3.11 -1.25 24.40
N ALA A 253 2.50 -2.37 24.03
CA ALA A 253 2.36 -3.54 24.88
C ALA A 253 2.38 -4.84 24.04
N THR A 254 2.75 -5.95 24.66
CA THR A 254 2.68 -7.28 24.03
C THR A 254 1.23 -7.61 23.65
N GLY A 255 1.03 -8.06 22.42
CA GLY A 255 -0.30 -8.36 21.89
C GLY A 255 -0.34 -8.25 20.36
N SER A 256 -1.55 -8.20 19.82
CA SER A 256 -1.79 -7.99 18.39
C SER A 256 -2.70 -6.79 18.15
N ALA A 257 -2.43 -6.03 17.11
CA ALA A 257 -3.28 -4.93 16.65
C ALA A 257 -3.51 -5.03 15.14
N THR A 258 -4.72 -4.75 14.68
CA THR A 258 -5.03 -4.59 13.25
C THR A 258 -4.96 -3.11 12.91
N ILE A 259 -4.18 -2.76 11.90
CA ILE A 259 -4.09 -1.39 11.39
C ILE A 259 -4.96 -1.28 10.14
N THR A 260 -5.87 -0.31 10.12
CA THR A 260 -6.70 0.02 8.96
C THR A 260 -6.11 1.21 8.23
N VAL A 261 -5.93 1.05 6.91
CA VAL A 261 -5.33 2.02 6.01
C VAL A 261 -6.36 2.49 4.99
N ASN A 262 -6.49 3.80 4.84
CA ASN A 262 -7.36 4.44 3.86
C ASN A 262 -6.55 5.35 2.94
N VAL A 263 -7.08 5.54 1.73
CA VAL A 263 -6.60 6.51 0.76
C VAL A 263 -7.80 7.34 0.33
N GLY A 264 -7.73 8.66 0.49
CA GLY A 264 -8.78 9.57 0.04
C GLY A 264 -8.86 9.65 -1.48
N ALA A 265 -9.98 10.13 -2.01
CA ALA A 265 -10.07 10.52 -3.42
C ALA A 265 -9.20 11.77 -3.67
N ASP A 266 -8.79 11.96 -4.92
CA ASP A 266 -8.17 13.21 -5.38
C ASP A 266 -8.85 13.73 -6.65
N THR A 267 -8.21 14.64 -7.36
CA THR A 267 -8.70 15.19 -8.62
C THR A 267 -9.06 14.09 -9.63
N ASN A 268 -8.20 13.07 -9.79
CA ASN A 268 -8.23 12.13 -10.90
C ASN A 268 -8.64 10.71 -10.51
N TYR A 269 -8.53 10.35 -9.23
CA TYR A 269 -8.82 9.01 -8.72
C TYR A 269 -9.92 9.01 -7.65
N THR A 270 -10.78 7.99 -7.68
CA THR A 270 -11.75 7.71 -6.62
C THR A 270 -11.06 7.09 -5.39
N ALA A 271 -11.69 7.21 -4.21
CA ALA A 271 -11.19 6.57 -3.00
C ALA A 271 -11.38 5.03 -3.10
N PRO A 272 -10.32 4.22 -2.98
CA PRO A 272 -10.46 2.77 -2.91
C PRO A 272 -10.99 2.29 -1.55
N SER A 273 -11.45 1.04 -1.50
CA SER A 273 -11.75 0.36 -0.24
C SER A 273 -10.51 0.29 0.66
N SER A 274 -10.74 0.41 1.97
CA SER A 274 -9.67 0.31 2.97
C SER A 274 -8.95 -1.03 2.92
N LYS A 275 -7.66 -1.04 3.29
CA LYS A 275 -6.90 -2.27 3.54
C LYS A 275 -6.47 -2.37 4.99
N THR A 276 -6.14 -3.58 5.42
CA THR A 276 -5.63 -3.83 6.75
C THR A 276 -4.32 -4.61 6.72
N PHE A 277 -3.50 -4.42 7.74
CA PHE A 277 -2.37 -5.30 8.03
C PHE A 277 -2.31 -5.58 9.54
N THR A 278 -1.73 -6.71 9.92
CA THR A 278 -1.61 -7.12 11.32
C THR A 278 -0.28 -6.70 11.92
N VAL A 279 -0.28 -6.33 13.19
CA VAL A 279 0.92 -5.99 13.94
C VAL A 279 1.00 -6.92 15.14
N ALA A 280 2.03 -7.76 15.20
CA ALA A 280 2.34 -8.57 16.36
C ALA A 280 3.44 -7.89 17.18
N VAL A 281 3.17 -7.63 18.45
CA VAL A 281 4.11 -6.98 19.37
C VAL A 281 4.52 -7.97 20.45
N THR A 282 5.81 -8.15 20.65
CA THR A 282 6.39 -8.94 21.74
C THR A 282 7.43 -8.12 22.48
N LEU A 283 7.02 -7.51 23.60
CA LEU A 283 7.89 -6.79 24.52
C LEU A 283 8.28 -7.65 25.72
N VAL A 284 9.31 -7.20 26.44
CA VAL A 284 9.81 -7.88 27.64
C VAL A 284 8.84 -7.65 28.80
N SER A 285 8.42 -8.73 29.47
CA SER A 285 7.71 -8.67 30.74
C SER A 285 8.67 -8.64 31.92
N LYS A 286 8.36 -7.84 32.95
CA LYS A 286 9.08 -7.84 34.24
C LYS A 286 8.91 -9.16 35.02
N THR A 287 7.92 -9.97 34.67
CA THR A 287 7.76 -11.32 35.22
C THR A 287 8.48 -12.32 34.33
N LEU A 288 9.59 -12.90 34.80
CA LEU A 288 10.44 -13.81 34.01
C LEU A 288 9.64 -14.95 33.35
N SER A 289 8.76 -15.61 34.10
CA SER A 289 7.97 -16.74 33.62
C SER A 289 7.01 -16.39 32.48
N SER A 290 6.60 -15.12 32.35
CA SER A 290 5.76 -14.62 31.25
C SER A 290 6.51 -14.39 29.95
N ASN A 291 7.83 -14.50 29.93
CA ASN A 291 8.65 -14.33 28.73
C ASN A 291 8.95 -15.68 28.08
N SER A 292 9.01 -15.74 26.75
CA SER A 292 9.59 -16.90 26.05
C SER A 292 11.10 -16.95 26.26
N TRP A 293 11.70 -18.14 26.09
CA TRP A 293 13.15 -18.28 26.15
C TRP A 293 13.87 -17.40 25.10
N ALA A 294 13.28 -17.19 23.93
CA ALA A 294 13.80 -16.28 22.91
C ALA A 294 13.82 -14.81 23.36
N VAL A 295 12.79 -14.34 24.07
CA VAL A 295 12.78 -12.98 24.66
C VAL A 295 13.84 -12.86 25.76
N ILE A 296 13.98 -13.89 26.60
CA ILE A 296 15.03 -13.94 27.64
C ILE A 296 16.42 -13.86 26.99
N LYS A 297 16.63 -14.58 25.88
CA LYS A 297 17.86 -14.50 25.09
C LYS A 297 18.12 -13.09 24.57
N ALA A 298 17.14 -12.45 23.96
CA ALA A 298 17.31 -11.09 23.41
C ALA A 298 17.68 -10.08 24.51
N VAL A 299 17.08 -10.20 25.70
CA VAL A 299 17.43 -9.37 26.87
C VAL A 299 18.84 -9.70 27.38
N SER A 300 19.20 -10.98 27.40
CA SER A 300 20.54 -11.42 27.77
C SER A 300 21.60 -10.87 26.82
N ASP A 301 21.41 -11.04 25.50
CA ASP A 301 22.30 -10.54 24.44
C ASP A 301 22.54 -9.03 24.55
N ALA A 302 21.50 -8.27 24.92
CA ALA A 302 21.57 -6.83 25.15
C ALA A 302 22.21 -6.43 26.50
N GLY A 303 22.56 -7.38 27.36
CA GLY A 303 23.11 -7.12 28.70
C GLY A 303 22.09 -6.49 29.65
N GLN A 304 20.78 -6.65 29.40
CA GLN A 304 19.72 -5.95 30.12
C GLN A 304 19.01 -6.81 31.19
N GLY A 305 19.48 -8.03 31.45
CA GLY A 305 18.80 -8.97 32.36
C GLY A 305 18.45 -8.38 33.73
N ALA A 306 19.41 -7.71 34.37
CA ALA A 306 19.25 -7.09 35.69
C ALA A 306 18.26 -5.90 35.69
N ASN A 307 18.01 -5.28 34.53
CA ASN A 307 17.02 -4.20 34.41
C ASN A 307 15.59 -4.72 34.34
N TYR A 308 15.37 -6.00 34.01
CA TYR A 308 14.04 -6.60 33.89
C TYR A 308 13.70 -7.58 35.00
N TRP A 309 14.68 -8.33 35.48
CA TRP A 309 14.47 -9.42 36.43
C TRP A 309 15.47 -9.35 37.58
N SER A 310 15.16 -10.09 38.65
CA SER A 310 16.00 -10.17 39.85
C SER A 310 16.57 -11.58 40.02
N VAL A 311 17.67 -11.68 40.75
CA VAL A 311 18.20 -12.96 41.23
C VAL A 311 17.11 -13.70 42.01
N GLY A 312 16.96 -15.00 41.76
CA GLY A 312 15.91 -15.85 42.33
C GLY A 312 14.62 -15.93 41.50
N ALA A 313 14.40 -15.04 40.53
CA ALA A 313 13.24 -15.11 39.63
C ALA A 313 13.20 -16.44 38.87
N THR A 314 12.01 -17.02 38.70
CA THR A 314 11.84 -18.39 38.19
C THR A 314 11.14 -18.47 36.83
N LYS A 315 11.46 -19.52 36.08
CA LYS A 315 10.76 -19.95 34.87
C LYS A 315 10.72 -21.47 34.80
N SER A 316 9.53 -22.03 34.63
CA SER A 316 9.35 -23.48 34.56
C SER A 316 9.97 -24.08 33.31
N VAL A 317 10.54 -25.27 33.48
CA VAL A 317 11.15 -26.14 32.48
C VAL A 317 10.60 -27.54 32.68
N THR A 318 10.28 -28.21 31.59
CA THR A 318 9.85 -29.62 31.63
C THR A 318 11.01 -30.50 31.19
N ILE A 319 11.53 -31.32 32.09
CA ILE A 319 12.53 -32.34 31.75
C ILE A 319 11.78 -33.59 31.31
N ASN A 320 12.08 -34.07 30.11
CA ASN A 320 11.44 -35.27 29.57
C ASN A 320 12.42 -36.07 28.71
N GLY A 321 12.82 -37.24 29.20
CA GLY A 321 13.73 -38.12 28.50
C GLY A 321 14.63 -38.92 29.44
N LYS A 322 15.55 -39.67 28.84
CA LYS A 322 16.57 -40.43 29.57
C LYS A 322 17.76 -39.52 29.89
N VAL A 323 18.21 -39.53 31.14
CA VAL A 323 19.39 -38.83 31.66
C VAL A 323 20.31 -39.86 32.30
N GLY A 324 21.36 -40.22 31.57
CA GLY A 324 22.24 -41.34 31.91
C GLY A 324 21.46 -42.65 32.06
N ALA A 325 21.46 -43.22 33.26
CA ALA A 325 20.73 -44.44 33.60
C ALA A 325 19.25 -44.20 34.00
N THR A 326 18.85 -42.94 34.18
CA THR A 326 17.55 -42.55 34.76
C THR A 326 16.57 -42.09 33.69
N THR A 327 15.33 -42.56 33.75
CA THR A 327 14.25 -42.00 32.91
C THR A 327 13.48 -40.97 33.70
N ILE A 328 13.41 -39.74 33.19
CA ILE A 328 12.63 -38.64 33.77
C ILE A 328 11.44 -38.37 32.85
N SER A 329 10.22 -38.53 33.37
CA SER A 329 8.99 -38.38 32.59
C SER A 329 8.26 -37.11 32.96
N SER A 330 8.31 -36.11 32.07
CA SER A 330 7.56 -34.84 32.17
C SER A 330 7.69 -34.12 33.52
N LEU A 331 8.89 -34.13 34.12
CA LEU A 331 9.16 -33.45 35.37
C LEU A 331 9.14 -31.95 35.17
N LYS A 332 8.19 -31.25 35.80
CA LYS A 332 8.17 -29.79 35.87
C LYS A 332 9.09 -29.32 37.00
N VAL A 333 10.09 -28.54 36.65
CA VAL A 333 11.04 -27.93 37.59
C VAL A 333 11.31 -26.49 37.15
N ASP A 334 11.41 -25.58 38.10
CA ASP A 334 11.73 -24.20 37.83
C ASP A 334 13.25 -24.02 37.70
N ALA A 335 13.67 -23.39 36.61
CA ALA A 335 14.95 -22.72 36.54
C ALA A 335 14.85 -21.38 37.28
N PHE A 336 15.90 -20.97 37.98
CA PHE A 336 15.93 -19.70 38.68
C PHE A 336 17.25 -18.96 38.48
N ILE A 337 17.19 -17.63 38.39
CA ILE A 337 18.37 -16.79 38.15
C ILE A 337 19.29 -16.84 39.37
N ILE A 338 20.57 -17.10 39.16
CA ILE A 338 21.61 -17.06 40.20
C ILE A 338 22.56 -15.87 40.10
N GLY A 339 22.57 -15.18 38.96
CA GLY A 339 23.38 -13.99 38.73
C GLY A 339 23.23 -13.45 37.31
N PHE A 340 23.65 -12.20 37.12
CA PHE A 340 23.70 -11.53 35.83
C PHE A 340 25.14 -11.17 35.49
N ASN A 341 25.57 -11.46 34.27
CA ASN A 341 26.92 -11.15 33.79
C ASN A 341 28.01 -11.62 34.77
N HIS A 342 27.81 -12.79 35.37
CA HIS A 342 28.64 -13.30 36.45
C HIS A 342 30.06 -13.57 35.95
N ASN A 343 31.06 -13.03 36.65
CA ASN A 343 32.48 -13.24 36.34
C ASN A 343 32.80 -13.02 34.84
N SER A 344 32.21 -11.98 34.23
CA SER A 344 32.14 -11.82 32.78
C SER A 344 33.49 -11.73 32.06
N GLY A 345 34.54 -11.31 32.77
CA GLY A 345 35.91 -11.29 32.25
C GLY A 345 36.53 -12.69 32.04
N LYS A 346 35.94 -13.73 32.63
CA LYS A 346 36.38 -15.13 32.53
C LYS A 346 35.32 -16.03 31.89
N GLU A 347 34.05 -15.78 32.17
CA GLU A 347 32.94 -16.65 31.77
C GLU A 347 32.16 -16.15 30.55
N GLY A 348 32.50 -14.95 30.11
CA GLY A 348 31.93 -14.24 28.98
C GLY A 348 30.81 -13.26 29.40
N SER A 349 30.63 -12.22 28.59
CA SER A 349 29.69 -11.13 28.87
C SER A 349 28.25 -11.46 28.43
N ASN A 350 27.29 -10.66 28.91
CA ASN A 350 25.89 -10.67 28.45
C ASN A 350 25.24 -12.06 28.61
N ARG A 351 25.32 -12.59 29.83
CA ARG A 351 24.77 -13.89 30.23
C ARG A 351 23.83 -13.71 31.42
N ILE A 352 22.72 -14.43 31.40
CA ILE A 352 21.88 -14.64 32.58
C ILE A 352 22.14 -16.07 33.06
N HIS A 353 22.60 -16.21 34.30
CA HIS A 353 22.99 -17.50 34.86
C HIS A 353 21.81 -18.08 35.64
N PHE A 354 21.54 -19.36 35.42
CA PHE A 354 20.45 -20.08 36.05
C PHE A 354 20.96 -21.33 36.77
N LEU A 355 20.24 -21.75 37.81
CA LEU A 355 20.21 -23.15 38.25
C LEU A 355 18.85 -23.77 37.88
N LEU A 356 18.87 -25.03 37.48
CA LEU A 356 17.68 -25.83 37.27
C LEU A 356 17.36 -26.62 38.54
N GLY A 357 16.35 -26.18 39.30
CA GLY A 357 16.07 -26.86 40.56
C GLY A 357 15.19 -26.09 41.54
N LYS A 358 13.93 -25.82 41.21
CA LYS A 358 12.91 -25.48 42.21
C LYS A 358 11.61 -26.23 41.93
N ILE A 359 10.99 -26.77 42.98
CA ILE A 359 9.64 -27.34 42.91
C ILE A 359 8.82 -26.73 44.04
N SER A 360 7.73 -26.06 43.69
CA SER A 360 6.89 -25.30 44.64
C SER A 360 7.72 -24.34 45.52
N GLY A 361 8.65 -23.61 44.90
CA GLY A 361 9.54 -22.65 45.56
C GLY A 361 10.72 -23.24 46.35
N LYS A 362 10.73 -24.55 46.62
CA LYS A 362 11.83 -25.20 47.34
C LYS A 362 12.98 -25.53 46.40
N PHE A 363 14.21 -25.21 46.81
CA PHE A 363 15.42 -25.61 46.10
C PHE A 363 15.54 -27.14 46.07
N VAL A 364 15.79 -27.71 44.90
CA VAL A 364 15.87 -29.17 44.71
C VAL A 364 17.05 -29.58 43.83
N GLY A 365 17.56 -30.80 44.06
CA GLY A 365 18.48 -31.51 43.18
C GLY A 365 17.79 -32.70 42.52
N LEU A 366 18.16 -32.96 41.26
CA LEU A 366 17.75 -34.16 40.54
C LEU A 366 18.46 -35.37 41.16
N VAL A 367 17.74 -36.45 41.43
CA VAL A 367 18.29 -37.67 42.02
C VAL A 367 17.88 -38.85 41.16
N ASP A 368 18.69 -39.91 41.13
CA ASP A 368 18.28 -41.18 40.53
C ASP A 368 17.81 -42.18 41.59
N SER A 369 17.40 -43.37 41.16
CA SER A 369 16.93 -44.44 42.03
C SER A 369 18.00 -45.03 42.96
N SER A 370 19.28 -44.76 42.69
CA SER A 370 20.43 -45.23 43.46
C SER A 370 20.94 -44.19 44.46
N TYR A 371 20.24 -43.06 44.65
CA TYR A 371 20.64 -42.01 45.58
C TYR A 371 21.03 -42.56 46.97
N GLY A 372 22.16 -42.11 47.50
CA GLY A 372 22.68 -42.50 48.82
C GLY A 372 23.44 -43.85 48.83
N SER A 373 23.65 -44.45 47.66
CA SER A 373 24.47 -45.65 47.46
C SER A 373 25.74 -45.34 46.67
N THR A 374 26.56 -46.38 46.46
CA THR A 374 27.73 -46.38 45.58
C THR A 374 27.46 -47.22 44.35
N THR A 375 27.91 -46.79 43.16
CA THR A 375 27.74 -47.58 41.93
C THR A 375 28.85 -47.33 40.91
N SER A 376 29.11 -48.35 40.09
CA SER A 376 29.95 -48.26 38.89
C SER A 376 29.14 -48.18 37.59
N THR A 377 27.82 -48.02 37.68
CA THR A 377 26.93 -47.88 36.53
C THR A 377 27.20 -46.57 35.78
N SER A 378 27.53 -46.68 34.49
CA SER A 378 27.69 -45.53 33.60
C SER A 378 26.39 -44.73 33.48
N GLY A 379 26.48 -43.41 33.70
CA GLY A 379 25.33 -42.51 33.65
C GLY A 379 24.50 -42.46 34.93
N ALA A 380 24.89 -43.13 36.01
CA ALA A 380 24.37 -42.83 37.34
C ALA A 380 24.81 -41.43 37.79
N PHE A 381 24.10 -40.80 38.73
CA PHE A 381 24.36 -39.44 39.20
C PHE A 381 25.55 -39.37 40.17
N THR A 382 26.68 -39.85 39.68
CA THR A 382 27.99 -39.92 40.33
C THR A 382 28.97 -39.03 39.56
N MET A 383 30.04 -38.58 40.19
CA MET A 383 31.09 -37.84 39.50
C MET A 383 31.89 -38.74 38.56
N ASN A 384 32.26 -39.96 39.02
CA ASN A 384 32.96 -41.00 38.26
C ASN A 384 32.42 -42.40 38.62
N THR A 385 32.56 -43.39 37.73
CA THR A 385 32.10 -44.79 37.99
C THR A 385 33.07 -45.56 38.89
N SER A 386 34.29 -45.06 39.04
CA SER A 386 35.32 -45.61 39.89
C SER A 386 35.58 -44.68 41.06
N ASN A 387 36.14 -45.24 42.14
CA ASN A 387 36.51 -44.47 43.32
C ASN A 387 37.80 -43.68 43.06
N THR A 388 37.74 -42.65 42.22
CA THR A 388 38.85 -41.72 41.94
C THR A 388 38.31 -40.40 41.39
N ASN A 389 39.00 -39.30 41.70
CA ASN A 389 38.80 -38.00 41.10
C ASN A 389 39.75 -37.72 39.92
N SER A 390 40.58 -38.70 39.54
CA SER A 390 41.45 -38.61 38.36
C SER A 390 40.67 -38.24 37.11
N GLY A 391 41.23 -37.33 36.31
CA GLY A 391 40.56 -36.68 35.19
C GLY A 391 39.75 -35.43 35.57
N GLY A 392 39.59 -35.14 36.87
CA GLY A 392 38.91 -33.95 37.40
C GLY A 392 37.50 -33.76 36.83
N TRP A 393 37.04 -32.51 36.76
CA TRP A 393 35.78 -32.18 36.09
C TRP A 393 35.82 -32.53 34.59
N GLY A 394 36.94 -32.21 33.93
CA GLY A 394 37.11 -32.29 32.48
C GLY A 394 36.76 -33.66 31.88
N SER A 395 37.17 -34.74 32.54
CA SER A 395 36.92 -36.12 32.13
C SER A 395 35.83 -36.83 32.93
N SER A 396 35.15 -36.13 33.83
CA SER A 396 34.13 -36.74 34.69
C SER A 396 32.96 -37.33 33.89
N GLN A 397 32.36 -38.41 34.41
CA GLN A 397 31.14 -38.95 33.81
C GLN A 397 29.95 -38.01 34.02
N MET A 398 29.93 -37.26 35.12
CA MET A 398 28.90 -36.25 35.38
C MET A 398 28.86 -35.24 34.23
N ARG A 399 30.02 -34.71 33.84
CA ARG A 399 30.13 -33.74 32.75
C ARG A 399 29.70 -34.33 31.40
N SER A 400 30.15 -35.54 31.07
CA SER A 400 30.03 -36.12 29.72
C SER A 400 28.81 -37.02 29.50
N LYS A 401 28.41 -37.83 30.48
CA LYS A 401 27.35 -38.85 30.38
C LYS A 401 26.05 -38.45 31.06
N VAL A 402 26.11 -37.66 32.14
CA VAL A 402 24.89 -37.20 32.84
C VAL A 402 24.42 -35.87 32.25
N LEU A 403 25.26 -34.84 32.26
CA LEU A 403 24.87 -33.50 31.81
C LEU A 403 24.89 -33.35 30.28
N GLY A 404 25.90 -33.91 29.61
CA GLY A 404 26.14 -33.63 28.18
C GLY A 404 26.73 -32.23 27.95
N SER A 405 27.55 -31.76 28.89
CA SER A 405 27.99 -30.35 29.06
C SER A 405 28.65 -29.73 27.83
N ALA A 406 29.45 -30.53 27.10
CA ALA A 406 30.19 -30.08 25.93
C ALA A 406 29.42 -30.26 24.60
N SER A 407 28.27 -30.94 24.63
CA SER A 407 27.49 -31.21 23.42
C SER A 407 26.72 -29.97 22.96
N SER A 408 26.47 -29.86 21.66
CA SER A 408 25.65 -28.79 21.12
C SER A 408 24.22 -28.90 21.68
N PRO A 409 23.63 -27.84 22.24
CA PRO A 409 22.24 -27.88 22.71
C PRO A 409 21.22 -28.24 21.60
N THR A 410 21.50 -27.86 20.36
CA THR A 410 20.64 -28.14 19.20
C THR A 410 20.88 -29.53 18.59
N SER A 411 22.00 -30.17 18.93
CA SER A 411 22.34 -31.55 18.56
C SER A 411 22.96 -32.28 19.76
N PRO A 412 22.17 -32.54 20.82
CA PRO A 412 22.71 -32.99 22.09
C PRO A 412 23.10 -34.47 22.05
N THR A 413 24.05 -34.87 22.89
CA THR A 413 24.35 -36.28 23.09
C THR A 413 23.12 -36.99 23.66
N ALA A 414 22.69 -38.07 23.01
CA ALA A 414 21.53 -38.84 23.45
C ALA A 414 21.69 -39.33 24.91
N ASN A 415 20.57 -39.45 25.60
CA ASN A 415 20.50 -39.90 26.99
C ASN A 415 21.26 -39.00 27.98
N THR A 416 21.34 -37.69 27.74
CA THR A 416 21.91 -36.71 28.68
C THR A 416 20.83 -35.73 29.16
N LEU A 417 21.11 -34.97 30.21
CA LEU A 417 20.23 -33.91 30.67
C LEU A 417 20.03 -32.88 29.55
N MET A 418 21.08 -32.52 28.81
CA MET A 418 20.95 -31.64 27.65
C MET A 418 19.88 -32.15 26.68
N ALA A 419 19.88 -33.45 26.35
CA ALA A 419 18.87 -34.02 25.45
C ALA A 419 17.45 -34.03 26.03
N ALA A 420 17.31 -34.11 27.37
CA ALA A 420 16.03 -34.14 28.07
C ALA A 420 15.42 -32.74 28.34
N LEU A 421 16.16 -31.65 28.11
CA LEU A 421 15.64 -30.27 28.24
C LEU A 421 14.70 -29.93 27.08
N PRO A 422 13.76 -28.97 27.23
CA PRO A 422 12.93 -28.48 26.13
C PRO A 422 13.73 -27.87 24.98
N SER A 423 13.30 -28.08 23.73
CA SER A 423 14.03 -27.60 22.55
C SER A 423 14.09 -26.08 22.44
N ASP A 424 13.07 -25.35 22.90
CA ASP A 424 13.02 -23.90 22.92
C ASP A 424 14.02 -23.28 23.91
N LEU A 425 14.24 -23.93 25.06
CA LEU A 425 15.34 -23.59 25.96
C LEU A 425 16.69 -23.90 25.31
N ARG A 426 16.88 -25.11 24.79
CA ARG A 426 18.16 -25.51 24.17
C ARG A 426 18.57 -24.57 23.03
N ALA A 427 17.61 -24.11 22.23
CA ALA A 427 17.85 -23.18 21.12
C ALA A 427 18.45 -21.83 21.55
N VAL A 428 18.33 -21.45 22.83
CA VAL A 428 18.79 -20.15 23.33
C VAL A 428 19.98 -20.23 24.29
N MET A 429 20.39 -21.44 24.72
CA MET A 429 21.50 -21.60 25.65
C MET A 429 22.81 -21.08 25.04
N LYS A 430 23.61 -20.39 25.86
CA LYS A 430 24.97 -19.97 25.51
C LYS A 430 25.98 -20.93 26.13
N SER A 431 27.14 -21.03 25.52
CA SER A 431 28.28 -21.65 26.20
C SER A 431 28.77 -20.75 27.33
N CYS A 432 29.30 -21.35 28.39
CA CYS A 432 29.94 -20.68 29.50
C CYS A 432 31.34 -21.24 29.68
N THR A 433 32.33 -20.36 29.77
CA THR A 433 33.68 -20.79 30.17
C THR A 433 33.65 -20.99 31.68
N LYS A 434 34.09 -22.16 32.16
CA LYS A 434 34.16 -22.50 33.58
C LYS A 434 35.56 -22.98 33.95
N TYR A 435 36.06 -22.51 35.07
CA TYR A 435 37.36 -22.90 35.59
C TYR A 435 37.18 -23.84 36.77
N THR A 436 37.98 -24.90 36.84
CA THR A 436 38.13 -25.82 37.99
C THR A 436 39.31 -26.74 37.71
N ASP A 437 39.67 -27.62 38.65
CA ASP A 437 40.64 -28.68 38.40
C ASP A 437 40.07 -29.72 37.41
N ASN A 438 40.67 -29.78 36.21
CA ASN A 438 40.28 -30.69 35.12
C ASN A 438 41.20 -31.92 34.99
N LYS A 439 42.06 -32.19 35.98
CA LYS A 439 42.96 -33.35 35.99
C LYS A 439 42.78 -34.21 37.23
N GLY A 440 42.29 -33.64 38.34
CA GLY A 440 42.23 -34.27 39.65
C GLY A 440 43.60 -34.67 40.15
N GLY A 441 43.64 -35.58 41.13
CA GLY A 441 44.90 -36.22 41.50
C GLY A 441 45.91 -35.33 42.24
N GLY A 442 45.50 -34.17 42.79
CA GLY A 442 46.34 -33.37 43.70
C GLY A 442 46.11 -31.86 43.61
N ASN A 443 47.01 -31.12 44.24
CA ASN A 443 46.95 -29.66 44.39
C ASN A 443 47.96 -28.95 43.48
N THR A 444 47.87 -29.22 42.18
CA THR A 444 48.77 -28.63 41.19
C THR A 444 48.06 -27.50 40.46
N ALA A 445 48.58 -26.27 40.52
CA ALA A 445 47.91 -25.11 39.92
C ALA A 445 47.63 -25.27 38.41
N SER A 446 48.51 -25.93 37.66
CA SER A 446 48.32 -26.18 36.21
C SER A 446 47.17 -27.14 35.90
N ASN A 447 46.62 -27.84 36.90
CA ASN A 447 45.43 -28.65 36.72
C ASN A 447 44.17 -27.80 36.60
N VAL A 448 44.17 -26.61 37.22
CA VAL A 448 43.09 -25.63 37.12
C VAL A 448 43.13 -25.00 35.72
N SER A 449 42.10 -25.29 34.95
CA SER A 449 41.99 -24.88 33.55
C SER A 449 40.53 -24.64 33.19
N SER A 450 40.29 -24.06 32.01
CA SER A 450 38.93 -23.80 31.54
C SER A 450 38.33 -24.98 30.78
N THR A 451 37.04 -25.24 31.02
CA THR A 451 36.15 -25.94 30.10
C THR A 451 35.16 -24.96 29.48
N THR A 452 34.60 -25.35 28.32
CA THR A 452 33.46 -24.65 27.71
C THR A 452 32.25 -25.56 27.82
N ASP A 453 31.27 -25.13 28.60
CA ASP A 453 30.13 -25.96 29.00
C ASP A 453 28.81 -25.21 28.79
N TYR A 454 27.77 -25.89 28.32
CA TYR A 454 26.40 -25.37 28.26
C TYR A 454 25.58 -25.73 29.51
N LEU A 455 25.91 -26.86 30.13
CA LEU A 455 25.45 -27.26 31.45
C LEU A 455 26.66 -27.48 32.34
N PHE A 456 26.63 -27.00 33.58
CA PHE A 456 27.75 -27.14 34.51
C PHE A 456 27.25 -27.40 35.93
N LEU A 457 28.09 -27.98 36.78
CA LEU A 457 27.88 -27.90 38.23
C LEU A 457 28.63 -26.69 38.77
N LEU A 458 28.16 -26.14 39.89
CA LEU A 458 28.85 -25.06 40.57
C LEU A 458 30.16 -25.56 41.19
N SER A 459 31.14 -24.68 41.36
CA SER A 459 32.33 -24.98 42.16
C SER A 459 32.08 -24.72 43.64
N GLU A 460 33.00 -25.17 44.49
CA GLU A 460 33.03 -24.80 45.90
C GLU A 460 33.00 -23.28 46.10
N TYR A 461 33.92 -22.56 45.45
CA TYR A 461 34.05 -21.11 45.63
C TYR A 461 32.81 -20.35 45.15
N GLU A 462 32.18 -20.80 44.06
CA GLU A 462 30.97 -20.20 43.50
C GLU A 462 29.77 -20.26 44.45
N VAL A 463 29.74 -21.24 45.36
CA VAL A 463 28.67 -21.43 46.34
C VAL A 463 29.03 -20.79 47.68
N PHE A 464 30.27 -20.96 48.15
CA PHE A 464 30.64 -20.63 49.53
C PHE A 464 31.53 -19.39 49.67
N ALA A 465 32.14 -18.87 48.59
CA ALA A 465 33.19 -17.84 48.65
C ALA A 465 34.37 -18.20 49.56
N THR A 466 34.57 -19.50 49.81
CA THR A 466 35.67 -20.04 50.60
C THR A 466 36.39 -21.10 49.79
N HIS A 467 37.58 -21.44 50.27
CA HIS A 467 38.35 -22.57 49.81
C HIS A 467 38.76 -23.40 51.02
N GLN A 468 38.37 -24.66 51.02
CA GLN A 468 38.63 -25.68 52.03
C GLN A 468 38.97 -27.03 51.40
N TYR A 469 38.36 -27.40 50.26
CA TYR A 469 38.52 -28.73 49.65
C TYR A 469 38.94 -28.73 48.19
N CYS A 470 38.78 -27.65 47.44
CA CYS A 470 39.13 -27.56 46.02
C CYS A 470 40.61 -27.21 45.77
N ASN A 471 41.10 -27.20 44.53
CA ASN A 471 42.51 -26.86 44.29
C ASN A 471 42.80 -25.39 44.66
N ASP A 472 43.96 -25.10 45.28
CA ASP A 472 44.33 -23.76 45.78
C ASP A 472 44.28 -22.67 44.70
N ALA A 473 44.43 -23.06 43.42
CA ALA A 473 44.37 -22.13 42.31
C ALA A 473 42.93 -21.80 41.84
N GLU A 474 41.91 -22.58 42.21
CA GLU A 474 40.52 -22.37 41.76
C GLU A 474 39.94 -20.98 42.10
N PRO A 475 40.11 -20.45 43.33
CA PRO A 475 39.58 -19.13 43.70
C PRO A 475 40.07 -17.98 42.82
N ASN A 476 41.24 -18.11 42.18
CA ASN A 476 41.81 -17.05 41.33
C ASN A 476 41.05 -16.85 40.00
N TYR A 477 40.12 -17.76 39.67
CA TYR A 477 39.40 -17.74 38.39
C TYR A 477 37.88 -17.69 38.56
N GLN A 478 37.38 -17.74 39.79
CA GLN A 478 35.97 -17.93 40.12
C GLN A 478 35.46 -16.77 40.98
N ALA A 479 34.14 -16.55 40.97
CA ALA A 479 33.48 -15.61 41.86
C ALA A 479 32.28 -16.28 42.51
N GLN A 480 31.85 -15.82 43.69
CA GLN A 480 30.61 -16.31 44.30
C GLN A 480 29.40 -15.80 43.52
N TYR A 481 28.40 -16.66 43.30
CA TYR A 481 27.14 -16.22 42.70
C TYR A 481 26.31 -15.34 43.64
N ASP A 482 25.70 -14.30 43.08
CA ASP A 482 24.89 -13.33 43.83
C ASP A 482 23.76 -13.99 44.64
N TYR A 483 23.18 -15.09 44.14
CA TYR A 483 22.17 -15.84 44.87
C TYR A 483 22.68 -16.35 46.23
N PHE A 484 23.87 -16.97 46.28
CA PHE A 484 24.42 -17.48 47.54
C PHE A 484 25.06 -16.37 48.37
N LYS A 485 25.65 -15.35 47.72
CA LYS A 485 26.16 -14.14 48.36
C LYS A 485 25.07 -13.39 49.14
N ALA A 486 23.83 -13.43 48.65
CA ALA A 486 22.66 -12.86 49.33
C ALA A 486 22.17 -13.69 50.53
N GLY A 487 22.87 -14.77 50.91
CA GLY A 487 22.52 -15.59 52.07
C GLY A 487 21.40 -16.62 51.82
N ASN A 488 21.02 -16.86 50.56
CA ASN A 488 20.02 -17.89 50.25
C ASN A 488 20.50 -19.29 50.69
N SER A 489 19.53 -20.14 51.06
CA SER A 489 19.81 -21.51 51.51
C SER A 489 20.51 -22.33 50.41
N LYS A 490 21.50 -23.11 50.84
CA LYS A 490 22.24 -24.07 50.03
C LYS A 490 21.66 -25.49 50.14
N VAL A 491 20.67 -25.68 51.02
CA VAL A 491 19.99 -26.97 51.21
C VAL A 491 19.09 -27.24 50.01
N ALA A 492 19.48 -28.21 49.19
CA ALA A 492 18.62 -28.75 48.15
C ALA A 492 17.84 -29.94 48.70
N ASN A 493 16.56 -30.08 48.33
CA ASN A 493 15.77 -31.28 48.60
C ASN A 493 15.81 -32.23 47.39
N LYS A 494 15.45 -33.49 47.58
CA LYS A 494 15.27 -34.42 46.47
C LYS A 494 14.09 -33.94 45.60
N HIS A 495 14.26 -33.87 44.29
CA HIS A 495 13.15 -33.49 43.39
C HIS A 495 11.94 -34.45 43.51
N SER A 496 12.19 -35.73 43.80
CA SER A 496 11.17 -36.77 44.02
C SER A 496 10.57 -36.79 45.43
N ALA A 497 11.16 -36.05 46.37
CA ALA A 497 10.71 -35.94 47.76
C ALA A 497 11.12 -34.56 48.33
N THR A 498 10.36 -33.52 47.99
CA THR A 498 10.72 -32.11 48.24
C THR A 498 10.75 -31.68 49.72
N GLY A 499 10.47 -32.60 50.66
CA GLY A 499 10.68 -32.43 52.10
C GLY A 499 11.94 -33.10 52.65
N THR A 500 12.70 -33.81 51.81
CA THR A 500 13.90 -34.54 52.21
C THR A 500 15.14 -33.87 51.63
N ALA A 501 16.00 -33.35 52.50
CA ALA A 501 17.27 -32.77 52.11
C ALA A 501 18.16 -33.78 51.37
N ALA A 502 18.92 -33.29 50.40
CA ALA A 502 19.83 -34.05 49.57
C ALA A 502 21.25 -33.49 49.66
N VAL A 503 22.23 -34.37 49.61
CA VAL A 503 23.59 -34.02 49.22
C VAL A 503 23.56 -33.72 47.73
N TRP A 504 24.30 -32.70 47.27
CA TRP A 504 24.42 -32.41 45.84
C TRP A 504 25.84 -32.04 45.42
N TRP A 505 26.20 -32.45 44.21
CA TRP A 505 27.57 -32.38 43.70
C TRP A 505 28.03 -30.97 43.31
N LEU A 506 29.31 -30.71 43.52
CA LEU A 506 30.06 -29.57 42.98
C LEU A 506 31.10 -30.08 41.97
N ARG A 507 31.49 -29.25 41.00
CA ARG A 507 32.47 -29.65 39.97
C ARG A 507 33.91 -29.78 40.50
N SER A 508 34.21 -29.19 41.65
CA SER A 508 35.57 -29.11 42.21
C SER A 508 36.02 -30.48 42.76
N PRO A 509 37.12 -31.07 42.25
CA PRO A 509 37.78 -32.22 42.87
C PRO A 509 38.38 -31.85 44.24
N TYR A 510 38.51 -32.84 45.12
CA TYR A 510 39.19 -32.68 46.39
C TYR A 510 40.73 -32.69 46.22
N TYR A 511 41.45 -31.68 46.72
CA TYR A 511 42.86 -31.45 46.36
C TYR A 511 43.90 -32.28 47.14
N THR A 512 43.56 -32.78 48.34
CA THR A 512 44.61 -33.28 49.26
C THR A 512 45.26 -34.57 48.77
N THR A 513 46.52 -34.77 49.15
CA THR A 513 47.43 -35.72 48.49
C THR A 513 47.63 -37.06 49.19
N ILE A 514 46.99 -37.31 50.33
CA ILE A 514 47.22 -38.55 51.13
C ILE A 514 46.02 -39.50 51.06
N THR A 515 44.80 -38.97 51.19
CA THR A 515 43.53 -39.75 51.14
C THR A 515 42.51 -39.13 50.18
N GLY A 516 42.84 -38.01 49.53
CA GLY A 516 41.89 -37.13 48.85
C GLY A 516 41.58 -37.42 47.39
N TYR A 517 42.37 -38.26 46.71
CA TYR A 517 42.25 -38.56 45.28
C TYR A 517 40.98 -39.30 44.85
N TYR A 518 40.04 -39.48 45.78
CA TYR A 518 38.82 -40.24 45.62
C TYR A 518 37.57 -39.37 45.66
N TYR A 519 37.70 -38.11 46.08
CA TYR A 519 36.58 -37.26 46.45
C TYR A 519 36.35 -36.10 45.48
N PHE A 520 35.08 -35.72 45.36
CA PHE A 520 34.65 -34.43 44.82
C PHE A 520 33.93 -33.64 45.91
N CYS A 521 33.99 -32.32 45.79
CA CYS A 521 33.27 -31.42 46.67
C CYS A 521 31.76 -31.57 46.45
N ALA A 522 31.00 -31.34 47.50
CA ALA A 522 29.56 -31.39 47.51
C ALA A 522 29.01 -30.40 48.54
N VAL A 523 27.71 -30.22 48.52
CA VAL A 523 26.97 -29.59 49.61
C VAL A 523 26.21 -30.68 50.33
N SER A 524 26.44 -30.79 51.64
CA SER A 524 25.75 -31.75 52.51
C SER A 524 24.25 -31.46 52.62
N SER A 525 23.48 -32.40 53.18
CA SER A 525 22.06 -32.20 53.47
C SER A 525 21.78 -31.05 54.45
N SER A 526 22.78 -30.62 55.22
CA SER A 526 22.70 -29.44 56.10
C SER A 526 22.95 -28.10 55.37
N GLY A 527 23.38 -28.14 54.10
CA GLY A 527 23.79 -26.95 53.36
C GLY A 527 25.26 -26.54 53.58
N SER A 528 26.00 -27.32 54.38
CA SER A 528 27.43 -27.12 54.65
C SER A 528 28.28 -27.69 53.51
N LEU A 529 29.45 -27.10 53.30
CA LEU A 529 30.48 -27.63 52.40
C LEU A 529 30.95 -29.00 52.89
N ASP A 530 31.09 -29.94 51.97
CA ASP A 530 31.46 -31.34 52.25
C ASP A 530 32.20 -31.95 51.05
N CYS A 531 32.67 -33.19 51.19
CA CYS A 531 33.26 -33.96 50.10
C CYS A 531 32.87 -35.43 50.19
N TYR A 532 32.64 -36.06 49.05
CA TYR A 532 32.24 -37.47 48.99
C TYR A 532 32.94 -38.22 47.88
N TYR A 533 33.03 -39.54 48.05
CA TYR A 533 33.64 -40.42 47.07
C TYR A 533 32.99 -40.26 45.69
N ALA A 534 33.80 -40.22 44.64
CA ALA A 534 33.37 -39.87 43.29
C ALA A 534 32.27 -40.79 42.71
N TYR A 535 32.19 -42.02 43.21
CA TYR A 535 31.24 -43.07 42.81
C TYR A 535 29.99 -43.16 43.70
N ASN A 536 29.85 -42.26 44.68
CA ASN A 536 28.61 -42.07 45.41
C ASN A 536 27.56 -41.45 44.51
N VAL A 537 26.29 -41.77 44.77
CA VAL A 537 25.16 -41.27 43.98
C VAL A 537 24.43 -40.19 44.77
N TYR A 538 24.47 -38.95 44.28
CA TYR A 538 23.87 -37.79 44.95
C TYR A 538 23.12 -36.88 43.99
N GLY A 539 22.59 -35.78 44.52
CA GLY A 539 21.83 -34.80 43.79
C GLY A 539 22.65 -34.08 42.73
N VAL A 540 22.02 -33.81 41.59
CA VAL A 540 22.54 -32.99 40.51
C VAL A 540 21.78 -31.68 40.50
N VAL A 541 22.51 -30.57 40.63
CA VAL A 541 21.98 -29.20 40.51
C VAL A 541 22.69 -28.52 39.34
N PRO A 542 22.16 -28.64 38.12
CA PRO A 542 22.81 -28.13 36.94
C PRO A 542 22.56 -26.64 36.77
N GLY A 543 23.63 -25.90 36.47
CA GLY A 543 23.60 -24.53 36.01
C GLY A 543 23.67 -24.44 34.49
N PHE A 544 23.10 -23.36 33.95
CA PHE A 544 23.19 -23.00 32.54
C PHE A 544 23.15 -21.49 32.36
N VAL A 545 23.47 -21.02 31.15
CA VAL A 545 23.38 -19.61 30.79
C VAL A 545 22.55 -19.41 29.52
N VAL A 546 21.85 -18.29 29.46
CA VAL A 546 21.15 -17.77 28.27
C VAL A 546 21.72 -16.43 27.89
#